data_AF-A0A945UQY1-F1
#
_entry.id   AF-A0A945UQY1-F1
#
_cell.length_a   1.000
_cell.length_b   1.000
_cell.length_c   1.000
_cell.angle_alpha   90.00
_cell.angle_beta   90.00
_cell.angle_gamma   90.00
#
_symmetry.space_group_name_H-M   'P 1'
#
loop_
_entity.id
_entity.type
_entity.pdbx_description
1 polymer ?
#
loop_
_entity_poly.entity_id
_entity_poly.type
_entity_poly.pdbx_seq_one_letter_code
_entity_poly.pdbx_strand_id
1 'polypeptide(L)'
;MITQEIQLTLARHSRWLKDQPGGARADFSLQELEGMDFGGADLTQAKLTGAQLSESKLTGVNFHKADLFAADLRNSNLSGADLSNCDLRGTQLGGADLTDANLFGADLRDGTLMTAAQEGGTMVVNAETSNLEMERGSLKGANLSGARLASSVLAQTDLSGAILTNAVLTDADLSGAMLDGADLSGADLSGASLEGANLGSAKLTGVIVKDTNMRGVKLSNTSMEGVDLSGADLTGAEIVISVDSLPDDLRDTIRDHEKWMASFGAKGKRAVLDGAELDNVDFSGINLSGASMIGASLTGARFMGSALNMADLSGTNIYKGKLDKAEMTGINLSGADLTDASLQEADISAADIKDRDGNSTGRAWPANLSEANLSRSNLTATILRGANLSNSNFNGANLRGADLSNASIDGARLQGAIITEAKLPN
;
A
#
# COMPACT_ATOMS: atom_id res chain seq x y z
N MET A 1 15.81 -15.15 33.98
CA MET A 1 16.32 -14.40 35.15
C MET A 1 17.81 -14.16 34.95
N ILE A 2 18.29 -12.94 35.15
CA ILE A 2 19.72 -12.61 35.02
C ILE A 2 20.56 -13.19 36.16
N THR A 3 21.81 -13.56 35.87
CA THR A 3 22.76 -14.14 36.85
C THR A 3 23.29 -13.08 37.82
N GLN A 4 23.88 -13.51 38.94
CA GLN A 4 24.48 -12.59 39.92
C GLN A 4 25.67 -11.79 39.33
N GLU A 5 26.41 -12.40 38.40
CA GLU A 5 27.49 -11.73 37.67
C GLU A 5 26.98 -10.61 36.75
N ILE A 6 25.87 -10.87 36.05
CA ILE A 6 25.20 -9.85 35.22
C ILE A 6 24.65 -8.73 36.09
N GLN A 7 24.00 -9.04 37.21
CA GLN A 7 23.54 -8.03 38.17
C GLN A 7 24.67 -7.13 38.67
N LEU A 8 25.84 -7.71 38.97
CA LEU A 8 27.01 -6.94 39.38
C LEU A 8 27.51 -6.04 38.25
N THR A 9 27.54 -6.55 37.02
CA THR A 9 27.93 -5.77 35.83
C THR A 9 26.99 -4.59 35.61
N LEU A 10 25.67 -4.82 35.68
CA LEU A 10 24.65 -3.76 35.60
C LEU A 10 24.79 -2.73 36.73
N ALA A 11 25.06 -3.17 37.96
CA ALA A 11 25.26 -2.25 39.10
C ALA A 11 26.51 -1.38 38.93
N ARG A 12 27.60 -1.95 38.41
CA ARG A 12 28.83 -1.19 38.08
C ARG A 12 28.59 -0.24 36.92
N HIS A 13 27.79 -0.63 35.94
CA HIS A 13 27.43 0.23 34.82
C HIS A 13 26.56 1.42 35.26
N SER A 14 25.57 1.20 36.11
CA SER A 14 24.76 2.27 36.70
C SER A 14 25.61 3.28 37.49
N ARG A 15 26.63 2.80 38.22
CA ARG A 15 27.60 3.69 38.90
C ARG A 15 28.45 4.46 37.90
N TRP A 16 28.87 3.83 36.82
CA TRP A 16 29.67 4.47 35.76
C TRP A 16 28.90 5.60 35.08
N LEU A 17 27.62 5.39 34.74
CA LEU A 17 26.75 6.43 34.17
C LEU A 17 26.53 7.63 35.10
N LYS A 18 26.74 7.44 36.41
CA LYS A 18 26.57 8.47 37.46
C LYS A 18 27.91 9.05 37.94
N ASP A 19 29.03 8.72 37.28
CA ASP A 19 30.39 9.11 37.68
C ASP A 19 30.74 8.72 39.15
N GLN A 20 30.24 7.57 39.61
CA GLN A 20 30.44 7.09 40.99
C GLN A 20 31.64 6.14 41.12
N PRO A 21 32.36 6.15 42.28
CA PRO A 21 33.46 5.23 42.54
C PRO A 21 33.09 3.75 42.36
N GLY A 22 33.99 2.99 41.75
CA GLY A 22 33.80 1.56 41.45
C GLY A 22 32.88 1.28 40.26
N GLY A 23 32.43 2.32 39.54
CA GLY A 23 31.72 2.18 38.27
C GLY A 23 32.60 1.66 37.14
N ALA A 24 32.03 0.84 36.27
CA ALA A 24 32.65 0.44 35.00
C ALA A 24 31.58 0.31 33.91
N ARG A 25 31.91 0.68 32.68
CA ARG A 25 31.09 0.44 31.48
C ARG A 25 30.77 -1.06 31.37
N ALA A 26 29.51 -1.41 31.11
CA ALA A 26 29.13 -2.80 30.90
C ALA A 26 29.82 -3.37 29.66
N ASP A 27 30.40 -4.56 29.80
CA ASP A 27 31.01 -5.30 28.71
C ASP A 27 30.44 -6.72 28.70
N PHE A 28 29.57 -6.94 27.73
CA PHE A 28 28.87 -8.19 27.44
C PHE A 28 29.35 -8.80 26.11
N SER A 29 30.49 -8.35 25.60
CA SER A 29 31.00 -8.81 24.31
C SER A 29 31.16 -10.33 24.30
N LEU A 30 30.61 -10.98 23.28
CA LEU A 30 30.64 -12.45 23.08
C LEU A 30 30.00 -13.29 24.20
N GLN A 31 29.20 -12.68 25.09
CA GLN A 31 28.57 -13.42 26.19
C GLN A 31 27.28 -14.13 25.75
N GLU A 32 27.02 -15.28 26.38
CA GLU A 32 25.77 -16.04 26.26
C GLU A 32 24.71 -15.44 27.20
N LEU A 33 23.75 -14.71 26.62
CA LEU A 33 22.71 -13.97 27.32
C LEU A 33 21.30 -14.39 26.86
N GLU A 34 21.17 -15.54 26.19
CA GLU A 34 19.92 -16.04 25.61
C GLU A 34 18.79 -16.15 26.64
N GLY A 35 17.60 -15.71 26.25
CA GLY A 35 16.38 -15.78 27.07
C GLY A 35 16.42 -14.95 28.36
N MET A 36 17.44 -14.10 28.54
CA MET A 36 17.59 -13.31 29.76
C MET A 36 16.67 -12.09 29.77
N ASP A 37 16.44 -11.56 30.98
CA ASP A 37 15.52 -10.44 31.18
C ASP A 37 16.29 -9.19 31.60
N PHE A 38 16.41 -8.26 30.67
CA PHE A 38 17.02 -6.96 30.87
C PHE A 38 15.98 -5.84 30.88
N GLY A 39 14.68 -6.13 30.91
CA GLY A 39 13.63 -5.12 30.73
C GLY A 39 13.85 -3.84 31.54
N GLY A 40 13.87 -2.69 30.86
CA GLY A 40 14.11 -1.37 31.45
C GLY A 40 15.54 -1.09 31.94
N ALA A 41 16.51 -1.97 31.66
CA ALA A 41 17.90 -1.72 32.01
C ALA A 41 18.46 -0.52 31.25
N ASP A 42 19.33 0.24 31.92
CA ASP A 42 20.14 1.27 31.29
C ASP A 42 21.48 0.68 30.88
N LEU A 43 21.63 0.44 29.58
CA LEU A 43 22.82 -0.06 28.89
C LEU A 43 23.39 1.01 27.94
N THR A 44 23.20 2.29 28.29
CA THR A 44 23.74 3.42 27.53
C THR A 44 25.24 3.24 27.32
N GLN A 45 25.66 3.26 26.06
CA GLN A 45 27.05 3.02 25.66
C GLN A 45 27.58 1.67 26.15
N ALA A 46 26.80 0.62 26.41
CA ALA A 46 27.39 -0.68 26.74
C ALA A 46 28.16 -1.28 25.54
N LYS A 47 29.02 -2.26 25.80
CA LYS A 47 29.63 -3.10 24.74
C LYS A 47 28.93 -4.44 24.71
N LEU A 48 28.36 -4.79 23.57
CA LEU A 48 27.62 -6.03 23.33
C LEU A 48 28.04 -6.67 22.00
N THR A 49 29.25 -6.37 21.52
CA THR A 49 29.78 -6.92 20.27
C THR A 49 29.71 -8.45 20.28
N GLY A 50 28.96 -9.03 19.36
CA GLY A 50 28.75 -10.48 19.26
C GLY A 50 28.06 -11.13 20.46
N ALA A 51 27.36 -10.36 21.30
CA ALA A 51 26.57 -10.91 22.41
C ALA A 51 25.42 -11.77 21.87
N GLN A 52 25.16 -12.92 22.51
CA GLN A 52 24.06 -13.81 22.16
C GLN A 52 22.84 -13.46 23.02
N LEU A 53 21.92 -12.67 22.48
CA LEU A 53 20.73 -12.14 23.15
C LEU A 53 19.44 -12.71 22.51
N SER A 54 19.53 -13.82 21.79
CA SER A 54 18.36 -14.51 21.24
C SER A 54 17.29 -14.74 22.32
N GLU A 55 16.01 -14.62 21.94
CA GLU A 55 14.85 -14.82 22.83
C GLU A 55 14.81 -13.95 24.11
N SER A 56 15.69 -12.96 24.24
CA SER A 56 15.79 -12.14 25.45
C SER A 56 14.64 -11.14 25.57
N LYS A 57 14.31 -10.77 26.82
CA LYS A 57 13.38 -9.67 27.12
C LYS A 57 14.16 -8.38 27.29
N LEU A 58 14.04 -7.51 26.31
CA LEU A 58 14.74 -6.24 26.18
C LEU A 58 13.76 -5.05 26.13
N THR A 59 12.51 -5.27 26.57
CA THR A 59 11.46 -4.25 26.56
C THR A 59 11.91 -2.99 27.30
N GLY A 60 11.84 -1.84 26.63
CA GLY A 60 12.21 -0.54 27.21
C GLY A 60 13.67 -0.40 27.64
N VAL A 61 14.56 -1.30 27.20
CA VAL A 61 16.00 -1.17 27.50
C VAL A 61 16.55 0.07 26.81
N ASN A 62 17.37 0.82 27.53
CA ASN A 62 18.11 1.94 26.96
C ASN A 62 19.48 1.46 26.45
N PHE A 63 19.59 1.23 25.15
CA PHE A 63 20.85 0.92 24.46
C PHE A 63 21.52 2.16 23.86
N HIS A 64 21.09 3.39 24.14
CA HIS A 64 21.59 4.60 23.46
C HIS A 64 23.12 4.59 23.29
N LYS A 65 23.59 4.66 22.04
CA LYS A 65 25.03 4.60 21.65
C LYS A 65 25.78 3.33 22.06
N ALA A 66 25.08 2.23 22.32
CA ALA A 66 25.71 0.94 22.56
C ALA A 66 26.34 0.37 21.27
N ASP A 67 27.34 -0.48 21.47
CA ASP A 67 27.96 -1.27 20.41
C ASP A 67 27.30 -2.66 20.41
N LEU A 68 26.41 -2.91 19.46
CA LEU A 68 25.70 -4.17 19.26
C LEU A 68 26.22 -4.90 18.00
N PHE A 69 27.42 -4.53 17.53
CA PHE A 69 28.01 -5.08 16.32
C PHE A 69 28.00 -6.61 16.34
N ALA A 70 27.36 -7.21 15.33
CA ALA A 70 27.21 -8.65 15.19
C ALA A 70 26.56 -9.41 16.36
N ALA A 71 25.83 -8.72 17.23
CA ALA A 71 25.02 -9.37 18.28
C ALA A 71 23.88 -10.21 17.66
N ASP A 72 23.52 -11.30 18.33
CA ASP A 72 22.34 -12.10 17.98
C ASP A 72 21.15 -11.63 18.81
N LEU A 73 20.15 -11.03 18.17
CA LEU A 73 18.91 -10.54 18.80
C LEU A 73 17.68 -11.29 18.25
N ARG A 74 17.86 -12.45 17.59
CA ARG A 74 16.76 -13.19 16.98
C ARG A 74 15.67 -13.52 17.99
N ASN A 75 14.41 -13.32 17.60
CA ASN A 75 13.24 -13.57 18.43
C ASN A 75 13.21 -12.84 19.80
N SER A 76 14.06 -11.82 20.00
CA SER A 76 14.05 -11.02 21.23
C SER A 76 12.91 -9.99 21.22
N ASN A 77 12.48 -9.56 22.40
CA ASN A 77 11.50 -8.50 22.57
C ASN A 77 12.20 -7.19 22.90
N LEU A 78 12.34 -6.30 21.91
CA LEU A 78 12.93 -4.96 21.99
C LEU A 78 11.86 -3.85 21.98
N SER A 79 10.59 -4.19 22.28
CA SER A 79 9.50 -3.21 22.21
C SER A 79 9.79 -1.99 23.11
N GLY A 80 9.66 -0.80 22.54
CA GLY A 80 9.96 0.47 23.21
C GLY A 80 11.42 0.68 23.63
N ALA A 81 12.37 -0.15 23.18
CA ALA A 81 13.80 0.03 23.50
C ALA A 81 14.36 1.28 22.81
N ASP A 82 15.35 1.93 23.44
CA ASP A 82 16.12 3.02 22.83
C ASP A 82 17.40 2.48 22.22
N LEU A 83 17.40 2.29 20.90
CA LEU A 83 18.53 1.87 20.08
C LEU A 83 19.17 3.07 19.33
N SER A 84 18.89 4.30 19.75
CA SER A 84 19.33 5.47 19.00
C SER A 84 20.85 5.61 18.98
N ASN A 85 21.39 5.88 17.79
CA ASN A 85 22.81 5.99 17.51
C ASN A 85 23.64 4.75 17.89
N CYS A 86 23.02 3.56 17.96
CA CYS A 86 23.73 2.31 18.13
C CYS A 86 24.49 1.90 16.87
N ASP A 87 25.58 1.15 17.07
CA ASP A 87 26.18 0.34 16.01
C ASP A 87 25.48 -1.04 16.00
N LEU A 88 24.61 -1.25 15.01
CA LEU A 88 23.85 -2.49 14.79
C LEU A 88 24.37 -3.23 13.54
N ARG A 89 25.59 -2.93 13.08
CA ARG A 89 26.10 -3.56 11.87
C ARG A 89 26.27 -5.06 12.10
N GLY A 90 25.79 -5.86 11.15
CA GLY A 90 25.86 -7.32 11.23
C GLY A 90 25.02 -7.97 12.33
N THR A 91 24.23 -7.20 13.09
CA THR A 91 23.33 -7.75 14.11
C THR A 91 22.28 -8.65 13.47
N GLN A 92 21.88 -9.74 14.11
CA GLN A 92 20.81 -10.63 13.62
C GLN A 92 19.49 -10.25 14.31
N LEU A 93 18.47 -9.85 13.55
CA LEU A 93 17.18 -9.39 14.08
C LEU A 93 15.99 -10.24 13.60
N GLY A 94 16.25 -11.43 13.05
CA GLY A 94 15.20 -12.32 12.52
C GLY A 94 14.14 -12.61 13.58
N GLY A 95 12.89 -12.26 13.29
CA GLY A 95 11.76 -12.44 14.21
C GLY A 95 11.75 -11.57 15.48
N ALA A 96 12.67 -10.61 15.62
CA ALA A 96 12.65 -9.68 16.76
C ALA A 96 11.43 -8.73 16.70
N ASP A 97 10.95 -8.34 17.88
CA ASP A 97 9.89 -7.34 18.05
C ASP A 97 10.51 -5.99 18.46
N LEU A 98 10.60 -5.06 17.51
CA LEU A 98 11.06 -3.68 17.72
C LEU A 98 9.89 -2.68 17.65
N THR A 99 8.67 -3.13 17.96
CA THR A 99 7.50 -2.25 17.98
C THR A 99 7.76 -1.04 18.89
N ASP A 100 7.49 0.16 18.37
CA ASP A 100 7.72 1.45 19.06
C ASP A 100 9.17 1.71 19.53
N ALA A 101 10.17 0.94 19.05
CA ALA A 101 11.57 1.18 19.38
C ALA A 101 12.10 2.46 18.71
N ASN A 102 13.10 3.08 19.34
CA ASN A 102 13.78 4.25 18.79
C ASN A 102 15.12 3.84 18.15
N LEU A 103 15.18 3.77 16.82
CA LEU A 103 16.38 3.49 16.03
C LEU A 103 16.96 4.76 15.36
N PHE A 104 16.64 5.96 15.89
CA PHE A 104 17.12 7.22 15.32
C PHE A 104 18.64 7.21 15.14
N GLY A 105 19.09 7.42 13.89
CA GLY A 105 20.51 7.49 13.53
C GLY A 105 21.31 6.21 13.79
N ALA A 106 20.68 5.07 14.03
CA ALA A 106 21.38 3.80 14.18
C ALA A 106 22.02 3.34 12.86
N ASP A 107 23.14 2.62 12.95
CA ASP A 107 23.85 2.06 11.79
C ASP A 107 23.52 0.57 11.65
N LEU A 108 22.66 0.24 10.69
CA LEU A 108 22.12 -1.10 10.43
C LEU A 108 22.72 -1.73 9.15
N ARG A 109 23.82 -1.16 8.65
CA ARG A 109 24.52 -1.69 7.47
C ARG A 109 25.07 -3.08 7.74
N ASP A 110 25.36 -3.83 6.68
CA ASP A 110 26.03 -5.11 6.81
C ASP A 110 27.39 -4.99 7.54
N GLY A 111 27.75 -6.06 8.24
CA GLY A 111 28.95 -6.18 9.04
C GLY A 111 29.25 -7.64 9.34
N THR A 112 30.51 -8.04 9.22
CA THR A 112 30.95 -9.39 9.58
C THR A 112 31.95 -9.32 10.73
N LEU A 113 31.66 -10.02 11.82
CA LEU A 113 32.59 -10.15 12.95
C LEU A 113 33.60 -11.26 12.65
N MET A 114 34.90 -10.91 12.70
CA MET A 114 36.00 -11.86 12.57
C MET A 114 36.79 -11.92 13.87
N THR A 115 37.11 -13.13 14.33
CA THR A 115 37.97 -13.38 15.49
C THR A 115 39.17 -14.22 15.10
N ALA A 116 40.19 -14.26 15.97
CA ALA A 116 41.36 -15.10 15.75
C ALA A 116 41.00 -16.58 16.00
N ALA A 117 41.26 -17.44 15.02
CA ALA A 117 41.11 -18.88 15.18
C ALA A 117 42.21 -19.43 16.12
N GLN A 118 41.87 -20.44 16.94
CA GLN A 118 42.80 -21.05 17.90
C GLN A 118 44.06 -21.65 17.25
N GLU A 119 44.02 -22.00 15.96
CA GLU A 119 45.12 -22.62 15.21
C GLU A 119 45.90 -21.65 14.30
N GLY A 120 45.64 -20.34 14.39
CA GLY A 120 46.20 -19.35 13.48
C GLY A 120 45.35 -19.22 12.21
N GLY A 121 44.70 -18.06 12.05
CA GLY A 121 43.74 -17.76 10.99
C GLY A 121 42.63 -16.84 11.50
N THR A 122 41.73 -16.43 10.62
CA THR A 122 40.51 -15.67 10.97
C THR A 122 39.30 -16.59 10.94
N MET A 123 38.54 -16.63 12.03
CA MET A 123 37.24 -17.28 12.14
C MET A 123 36.14 -16.22 12.03
N VAL A 124 35.15 -16.43 11.17
CA VAL A 124 33.94 -15.60 11.17
C VAL A 124 33.08 -16.03 12.35
N VAL A 125 32.76 -15.10 13.25
CA VAL A 125 31.80 -15.33 14.32
C VAL A 125 30.43 -15.03 13.75
N ASN A 126 29.52 -15.99 13.86
CA ASN A 126 28.16 -15.96 13.30
C ASN A 126 28.14 -16.01 11.75
N ALA A 127 28.55 -17.16 11.19
CA ALA A 127 28.60 -17.43 9.75
C ALA A 127 27.23 -17.66 9.08
N GLU A 128 26.14 -17.54 9.82
CA GLU A 128 24.78 -17.57 9.26
C GLU A 128 24.47 -16.17 8.71
N THR A 129 24.78 -16.01 7.42
CA THR A 129 24.34 -14.98 6.46
C THR A 129 24.52 -13.50 6.85
N SER A 130 25.45 -12.83 6.15
CA SER A 130 25.78 -11.41 6.26
C SER A 130 24.77 -10.48 5.57
N ASN A 131 23.53 -10.50 6.02
CA ASN A 131 22.57 -9.43 5.75
C ASN A 131 21.82 -9.17 7.06
N LEU A 132 21.47 -7.92 7.35
CA LEU A 132 20.52 -7.64 8.43
C LEU A 132 19.18 -8.26 8.02
N GLU A 133 18.93 -9.48 8.50
CA GLU A 133 17.70 -10.22 8.23
C GLU A 133 16.67 -9.84 9.29
N MET A 134 15.69 -9.02 8.91
CA MET A 134 14.46 -8.79 9.67
C MET A 134 13.25 -9.41 8.98
N GLU A 135 13.47 -10.45 8.17
CA GLU A 135 12.38 -11.15 7.48
C GLU A 135 11.32 -11.56 8.52
N ARG A 136 10.08 -11.09 8.31
CA ARG A 136 8.93 -11.31 9.21
C ARG A 136 9.06 -10.74 10.63
N GLY A 137 10.04 -9.86 10.90
CA GLY A 137 10.11 -9.07 12.15
C GLY A 137 9.04 -7.97 12.23
N SER A 138 8.91 -7.34 13.41
CA SER A 138 8.02 -6.19 13.61
C SER A 138 8.82 -4.92 13.91
N LEU A 139 8.62 -3.89 13.08
CA LEU A 139 9.06 -2.51 13.24
C LEU A 139 7.86 -1.55 13.26
N LYS A 140 6.67 -2.04 13.61
CA LYS A 140 5.45 -1.25 13.66
C LYS A 140 5.63 -0.04 14.58
N GLY A 141 5.33 1.16 14.07
CA GLY A 141 5.47 2.42 14.81
C GLY A 141 6.90 2.82 15.19
N ALA A 142 7.92 2.04 14.80
CA ALA A 142 9.31 2.31 15.17
C ALA A 142 9.82 3.61 14.54
N ASN A 143 10.68 4.33 15.26
CA ASN A 143 11.33 5.51 14.72
C ASN A 143 12.70 5.14 14.12
N LEU A 144 12.75 5.09 12.79
CA LEU A 144 13.95 4.81 11.98
C LEU A 144 14.47 6.08 11.28
N SER A 145 14.11 7.26 11.77
CA SER A 145 14.50 8.52 11.12
C SER A 145 16.02 8.64 11.04
N GLY A 146 16.54 8.89 9.83
CA GLY A 146 17.98 8.97 9.56
C GLY A 146 18.77 7.65 9.72
N ALA A 147 18.10 6.51 9.93
CA ALA A 147 18.77 5.23 10.05
C ALA A 147 19.47 4.83 8.75
N ARG A 148 20.59 4.11 8.87
CA ARG A 148 21.37 3.63 7.72
C ARG A 148 21.06 2.15 7.49
N LEU A 149 20.20 1.88 6.51
CA LEU A 149 19.64 0.56 6.17
C LEU A 149 20.05 0.11 4.75
N ALA A 150 21.17 0.65 4.23
CA ALA A 150 21.64 0.28 2.90
C ALA A 150 21.89 -1.24 2.84
N SER A 151 21.35 -1.89 1.80
CA SER A 151 21.43 -3.34 1.56
C SER A 151 20.82 -4.23 2.66
N SER A 152 19.96 -3.69 3.54
CA SER A 152 19.27 -4.50 4.55
C SER A 152 18.18 -5.40 3.94
N VAL A 153 17.88 -6.53 4.59
CA VAL A 153 16.78 -7.43 4.19
C VAL A 153 15.59 -7.24 5.14
N LEU A 154 14.59 -6.51 4.65
CA LEU A 154 13.34 -6.14 5.31
C LEU A 154 12.12 -6.78 4.60
N ALA A 155 12.35 -7.86 3.86
CA ALA A 155 11.30 -8.57 3.13
C ALA A 155 10.22 -9.08 4.10
N GLN A 156 8.94 -8.84 3.77
CA GLN A 156 7.79 -9.24 4.59
C GLN A 156 7.79 -8.69 6.04
N THR A 157 8.63 -7.70 6.37
CA THR A 157 8.65 -7.06 7.70
C THR A 157 7.41 -6.17 7.88
N ASP A 158 6.86 -6.12 9.10
CA ASP A 158 5.81 -5.16 9.46
C ASP A 158 6.44 -3.81 9.82
N LEU A 159 6.37 -2.84 8.91
CA LEU A 159 6.80 -1.44 9.07
C LEU A 159 5.59 -0.49 9.17
N SER A 160 4.39 -1.00 9.48
CA SER A 160 3.18 -0.19 9.49
C SER A 160 3.28 0.96 10.49
N GLY A 161 3.01 2.18 10.05
CA GLY A 161 3.13 3.40 10.85
C GLY A 161 4.56 3.77 11.28
N ALA A 162 5.59 3.09 10.78
CA ALA A 162 6.98 3.41 11.09
C ALA A 162 7.38 4.81 10.56
N ILE A 163 8.31 5.47 11.25
CA ILE A 163 8.85 6.78 10.84
C ILE A 163 10.22 6.55 10.22
N LEU A 164 10.31 6.60 8.89
CA LEU A 164 11.50 6.36 8.08
C LEU A 164 12.06 7.66 7.47
N THR A 165 11.74 8.82 8.06
CA THR A 165 12.11 10.11 7.47
C THR A 165 13.63 10.24 7.30
N ASN A 166 14.07 10.60 6.10
CA ASN A 166 15.49 10.68 5.72
C ASN A 166 16.31 9.39 5.97
N ALA A 167 15.68 8.22 6.09
CA ALA A 167 16.39 6.95 6.18
C ALA A 167 17.10 6.63 4.85
N VAL A 168 18.24 5.95 4.93
CA VAL A 168 19.01 5.50 3.75
C VAL A 168 18.74 4.02 3.54
N LEU A 169 17.92 3.68 2.55
CA LEU A 169 17.45 2.34 2.21
C LEU A 169 17.97 1.89 0.83
N THR A 170 19.09 2.46 0.38
CA THR A 170 19.67 2.15 -0.93
C THR A 170 19.95 0.66 -1.06
N ASP A 171 19.52 0.04 -2.15
CA ASP A 171 19.65 -1.41 -2.44
C ASP A 171 19.02 -2.33 -1.36
N ALA A 172 18.13 -1.82 -0.50
CA ALA A 172 17.44 -2.64 0.49
C ALA A 172 16.37 -3.54 -0.16
N ASP A 173 16.16 -4.73 0.41
CA ASP A 173 15.06 -5.61 0.03
C ASP A 173 13.86 -5.38 0.96
N LEU A 174 12.81 -4.74 0.45
CA LEU A 174 11.52 -4.49 1.09
C LEU A 174 10.40 -5.29 0.41
N SER A 175 10.73 -6.37 -0.31
CA SER A 175 9.77 -7.14 -1.07
C SER A 175 8.67 -7.70 -0.16
N GLY A 176 7.41 -7.40 -0.48
CA GLY A 176 6.25 -7.77 0.33
C GLY A 176 6.16 -7.12 1.71
N ALA A 177 6.96 -6.12 2.05
CA ALA A 177 6.90 -5.43 3.33
C ALA A 177 5.56 -4.70 3.53
N MET A 178 5.10 -4.59 4.78
CA MET A 178 3.91 -3.82 5.14
C MET A 178 4.34 -2.42 5.60
N LEU A 179 4.06 -1.40 4.80
CA LEU A 179 4.43 0.00 5.03
C LEU A 179 3.17 0.87 5.18
N ASP A 180 2.04 0.29 5.58
CA ASP A 180 0.78 1.02 5.67
C ASP A 180 0.89 2.14 6.71
N GLY A 181 0.60 3.38 6.32
CA GLY A 181 0.72 4.57 7.14
C GLY A 181 2.15 5.00 7.51
N ALA A 182 3.18 4.35 6.96
CA ALA A 182 4.57 4.70 7.24
C ALA A 182 4.94 6.10 6.67
N ASP A 183 5.83 6.81 7.36
CA ASP A 183 6.36 8.10 6.91
C ASP A 183 7.76 7.92 6.30
N LEU A 184 7.84 7.83 4.97
CA LEU A 184 9.11 7.73 4.23
C LEU A 184 9.57 9.09 3.67
N SER A 185 9.11 10.20 4.25
CA SER A 185 9.43 11.53 3.71
C SER A 185 10.95 11.76 3.67
N GLY A 186 11.48 12.07 2.48
CA GLY A 186 12.92 12.27 2.25
C GLY A 186 13.79 11.01 2.30
N ALA A 187 13.22 9.81 2.42
CA ALA A 187 14.00 8.57 2.41
C ALA A 187 14.63 8.29 1.04
N ASP A 188 15.79 7.63 1.04
CA ASP A 188 16.47 7.21 -0.19
C ASP A 188 16.28 5.71 -0.44
N LEU A 189 15.42 5.37 -1.39
CA LEU A 189 15.10 4.00 -1.85
C LEU A 189 15.83 3.65 -3.15
N SER A 190 16.91 4.36 -3.52
CA SER A 190 17.58 4.12 -4.79
C SER A 190 18.06 2.67 -4.90
N GLY A 191 17.67 1.96 -5.97
CA GLY A 191 18.00 0.54 -6.18
C GLY A 191 17.25 -0.46 -5.29
N ALA A 192 16.39 -0.01 -4.38
CA ALA A 192 15.65 -0.90 -3.49
C ALA A 192 14.58 -1.72 -4.22
N SER A 193 14.21 -2.88 -3.64
CA SER A 193 13.08 -3.70 -4.10
C SER A 193 11.87 -3.53 -3.18
N LEU A 194 10.78 -2.97 -3.68
CA LEU A 194 9.46 -2.91 -3.02
C LEU A 194 8.44 -3.80 -3.75
N GLU A 195 8.88 -4.86 -4.43
CA GLU A 195 7.99 -5.74 -5.19
C GLU A 195 6.88 -6.29 -4.28
N GLY A 196 5.62 -6.03 -4.66
CA GLY A 196 4.44 -6.46 -3.90
C GLY A 196 4.27 -5.81 -2.51
N ALA A 197 5.07 -4.80 -2.15
CA ALA A 197 4.95 -4.12 -0.87
C ALA A 197 3.63 -3.33 -0.75
N ASN A 198 3.15 -3.15 0.47
CA ASN A 198 1.94 -2.36 0.74
C ASN A 198 2.28 -0.99 1.33
N LEU A 199 2.13 0.07 0.54
CA LEU A 199 2.35 1.47 0.94
C LEU A 199 1.04 2.24 1.13
N GLY A 200 -0.05 1.55 1.49
CA GLY A 200 -1.32 2.17 1.79
C GLY A 200 -1.18 3.33 2.78
N SER A 201 -1.73 4.50 2.49
CA SER A 201 -1.67 5.70 3.34
C SER A 201 -0.24 6.20 3.70
N ALA A 202 0.81 5.65 3.08
CA ALA A 202 2.18 6.06 3.34
C ALA A 202 2.44 7.49 2.85
N LYS A 203 3.40 8.17 3.47
CA LYS A 203 3.88 9.48 3.04
C LYS A 203 5.18 9.33 2.29
N LEU A 204 5.19 9.74 1.01
CA LEU A 204 6.34 9.63 0.12
C LEU A 204 6.93 10.99 -0.27
N THR A 205 6.54 12.08 0.39
CA THR A 205 7.00 13.43 0.03
C THR A 205 8.53 13.51 0.01
N GLY A 206 9.10 13.85 -1.14
CA GLY A 206 10.55 13.97 -1.33
C GLY A 206 11.32 12.65 -1.28
N VAL A 207 10.65 11.49 -1.35
CA VAL A 207 11.32 10.19 -1.45
C VAL A 207 12.13 10.11 -2.75
N ILE A 208 13.30 9.47 -2.69
CA ILE A 208 14.13 9.19 -3.87
C ILE A 208 13.90 7.73 -4.26
N VAL A 209 13.39 7.49 -5.47
CA VAL A 209 13.03 6.15 -5.99
C VAL A 209 13.73 5.83 -7.32
N LYS A 210 14.99 6.25 -7.43
CA LYS A 210 15.79 6.01 -8.63
C LYS A 210 16.13 4.52 -8.75
N ASP A 211 15.85 3.92 -9.90
CA ASP A 211 16.12 2.50 -10.19
C ASP A 211 15.43 1.54 -9.20
N THR A 212 14.33 1.99 -8.58
CA THR A 212 13.59 1.21 -7.57
C THR A 212 12.59 0.26 -8.24
N ASN A 213 12.58 -1.01 -7.82
CA ASN A 213 11.58 -1.98 -8.25
C ASN A 213 10.30 -1.79 -7.43
N MET A 214 9.23 -1.24 -8.04
CA MET A 214 7.93 -1.04 -7.41
C MET A 214 6.83 -1.89 -8.07
N ARG A 215 7.21 -3.03 -8.64
CA ARG A 215 6.26 -3.91 -9.35
C ARG A 215 5.21 -4.45 -8.39
N GLY A 216 3.95 -4.41 -8.79
CA GLY A 216 2.85 -4.93 -7.94
C GLY A 216 2.65 -4.18 -6.62
N VAL A 217 3.30 -3.04 -6.42
CA VAL A 217 3.19 -2.24 -5.19
C VAL A 217 1.76 -1.76 -5.00
N LYS A 218 1.30 -1.69 -3.75
CA LYS A 218 -0.03 -1.12 -3.41
C LYS A 218 0.14 0.29 -2.89
N LEU A 219 -0.47 1.27 -3.58
CA LEU A 219 -0.37 2.71 -3.31
C LEU A 219 -1.75 3.31 -2.98
N SER A 220 -2.51 2.63 -2.12
CA SER A 220 -3.85 3.08 -1.74
C SER A 220 -3.77 4.30 -0.83
N ASN A 221 -4.32 5.46 -1.20
CA ASN A 221 -4.29 6.70 -0.41
C ASN A 221 -2.87 7.21 -0.08
N THR A 222 -1.86 6.84 -0.87
CA THR A 222 -0.48 7.25 -0.65
C THR A 222 -0.28 8.71 -1.08
N SER A 223 0.36 9.51 -0.23
CA SER A 223 0.76 10.88 -0.62
C SER A 223 2.01 10.83 -1.47
N MET A 224 1.86 11.12 -2.77
CA MET A 224 2.94 11.14 -3.77
C MET A 224 3.18 12.53 -4.35
N GLU A 225 2.79 13.59 -3.63
CA GLU A 225 2.95 14.96 -4.11
C GLU A 225 4.42 15.28 -4.40
N GLY A 226 4.70 15.63 -5.66
CA GLY A 226 6.04 15.99 -6.12
C GLY A 226 7.05 14.83 -6.21
N VAL A 227 6.61 13.58 -6.14
CA VAL A 227 7.50 12.41 -6.27
C VAL A 227 7.84 12.16 -7.74
N ASP A 228 9.13 12.15 -8.06
CA ASP A 228 9.62 11.73 -9.37
C ASP A 228 9.68 10.20 -9.46
N LEU A 229 8.67 9.62 -10.11
CA LEU A 229 8.55 8.18 -10.36
C LEU A 229 9.21 7.74 -11.67
N SER A 230 9.87 8.63 -12.41
CA SER A 230 10.40 8.31 -13.76
C SER A 230 11.48 7.22 -13.76
N GLY A 231 12.17 7.03 -12.63
CA GLY A 231 13.17 5.99 -12.43
C GLY A 231 12.66 4.69 -11.80
N ALA A 232 11.36 4.58 -11.49
CA ALA A 232 10.81 3.41 -10.81
C ALA A 232 10.06 2.47 -11.77
N ASP A 233 10.18 1.15 -11.58
CA ASP A 233 9.34 0.18 -12.28
C ASP A 233 8.00 0.01 -11.55
N LEU A 234 6.95 0.67 -12.04
CA LEU A 234 5.58 0.58 -11.52
C LEU A 234 4.73 -0.49 -12.23
N THR A 235 5.34 -1.44 -12.92
CA THR A 235 4.59 -2.48 -13.65
C THR A 235 3.67 -3.24 -12.69
N GLY A 236 2.36 -3.16 -12.94
CA GLY A 236 1.35 -3.84 -12.12
C GLY A 236 1.09 -3.17 -10.78
N ALA A 237 1.59 -1.96 -10.53
CA ALA A 237 1.25 -1.19 -9.33
C ALA A 237 -0.27 -0.98 -9.22
N GLU A 238 -0.79 -1.12 -8.00
CA GLU A 238 -2.19 -0.89 -7.66
C GLU A 238 -2.32 0.46 -6.97
N ILE A 239 -2.73 1.48 -7.73
CA ILE A 239 -3.02 2.82 -7.19
C ILE A 239 -4.52 2.89 -6.90
N VAL A 240 -4.90 3.37 -5.71
CA VAL A 240 -6.30 3.50 -5.30
C VAL A 240 -6.46 4.77 -4.48
N ILE A 241 -7.45 5.59 -4.78
CA ILE A 241 -7.71 6.83 -4.03
C ILE A 241 -9.10 6.72 -3.42
N SER A 242 -9.19 6.76 -2.09
CA SER A 242 -10.47 6.89 -1.40
C SER A 242 -11.04 8.28 -1.66
N VAL A 243 -12.37 8.36 -1.80
CA VAL A 243 -13.10 9.63 -1.89
C VAL A 243 -12.75 10.58 -0.73
N ASP A 244 -12.47 10.06 0.47
CA ASP A 244 -12.11 10.89 1.62
C ASP A 244 -10.76 11.62 1.46
N SER A 245 -9.88 11.09 0.60
CA SER A 245 -8.56 11.65 0.31
C SER A 245 -8.57 12.65 -0.86
N LEU A 246 -9.73 12.86 -1.50
CA LEU A 246 -9.86 13.86 -2.55
C LEU A 246 -9.75 15.29 -1.99
N PRO A 247 -9.38 16.27 -2.84
CA PRO A 247 -9.54 17.69 -2.56
C PRO A 247 -10.92 18.02 -1.98
N ASP A 248 -10.96 19.00 -1.07
CA ASP A 248 -12.16 19.34 -0.29
C ASP A 248 -13.39 19.60 -1.17
N ASP A 249 -13.21 20.28 -2.31
CA ASP A 249 -14.28 20.60 -3.26
C ASP A 249 -14.88 19.37 -3.94
N LEU A 250 -14.05 18.43 -4.39
CA LEU A 250 -14.51 17.16 -4.99
C LEU A 250 -15.15 16.25 -3.93
N ARG A 251 -14.52 16.12 -2.77
CA ARG A 251 -15.02 15.31 -1.65
C ARG A 251 -16.37 15.83 -1.16
N ASP A 252 -16.51 17.15 -0.99
CA ASP A 252 -17.76 17.76 -0.54
C ASP A 252 -18.85 17.65 -1.60
N THR A 253 -18.50 17.74 -2.89
CA THR A 253 -19.45 17.49 -4.00
C THR A 253 -20.05 16.10 -3.93
N ILE A 254 -19.23 15.07 -3.70
CA ILE A 254 -19.69 13.67 -3.57
C ILE A 254 -20.55 13.51 -2.31
N ARG A 255 -20.11 14.04 -1.16
CA ARG A 255 -20.86 13.96 0.10
C ARG A 255 -22.22 14.68 0.03
N ASP A 256 -22.28 15.82 -0.64
CA ASP A 256 -23.54 16.54 -0.85
C ASP A 256 -24.45 15.80 -1.83
N HIS A 257 -23.91 15.04 -2.76
CA HIS A 257 -24.67 14.14 -3.62
C HIS A 257 -25.26 12.96 -2.86
N GLU A 258 -24.51 12.34 -1.94
CA GLU A 258 -25.05 11.28 -1.11
C GLU A 258 -26.21 11.78 -0.23
N LYS A 259 -26.10 13.00 0.33
CA LYS A 259 -27.22 13.65 1.05
C LYS A 259 -28.41 13.88 0.13
N TRP A 260 -28.16 14.26 -1.13
CA TRP A 260 -29.19 14.43 -2.15
C TRP A 260 -29.90 13.14 -2.47
N MET A 261 -29.18 12.04 -2.67
CA MET A 261 -29.76 10.71 -2.86
C MET A 261 -30.55 10.22 -1.65
N ALA A 262 -29.98 10.33 -0.44
CA ALA A 262 -30.61 9.87 0.79
C ALA A 262 -31.88 10.65 1.17
N SER A 263 -32.03 11.86 0.65
CA SER A 263 -33.16 12.75 0.94
C SER A 263 -34.15 12.89 -0.22
N PHE A 264 -33.99 12.08 -1.29
CA PHE A 264 -34.78 12.19 -2.51
C PHE A 264 -34.79 13.62 -3.08
N GLY A 265 -33.64 14.28 -3.01
CA GLY A 265 -33.41 15.63 -3.51
C GLY A 265 -33.73 16.77 -2.56
N ALA A 266 -34.19 16.51 -1.32
CA ALA A 266 -34.57 17.56 -0.38
C ALA A 266 -33.38 18.26 0.32
N LYS A 267 -32.20 17.63 0.39
CA LYS A 267 -30.98 18.14 1.04
C LYS A 267 -29.76 17.85 0.18
N GLY A 268 -28.70 18.65 0.29
CA GLY A 268 -27.50 18.46 -0.52
C GLY A 268 -27.70 18.89 -1.97
N LYS A 269 -26.82 18.44 -2.87
CA LYS A 269 -26.81 18.84 -4.28
C LYS A 269 -26.40 17.65 -5.15
N ARG A 270 -27.00 17.55 -6.35
CA ARG A 270 -26.56 16.58 -7.36
C ARG A 270 -25.08 16.82 -7.70
N ALA A 271 -24.27 15.75 -7.77
CA ALA A 271 -22.86 15.85 -8.14
C ALA A 271 -22.71 16.36 -9.58
N VAL A 272 -21.83 17.33 -9.76
CA VAL A 272 -21.34 17.81 -11.05
C VAL A 272 -19.82 17.76 -10.97
N LEU A 273 -19.25 16.76 -11.63
CA LEU A 273 -17.84 16.37 -11.63
C LEU A 273 -17.30 16.41 -13.08
N ASP A 274 -17.89 17.27 -13.91
CA ASP A 274 -17.53 17.38 -15.33
C ASP A 274 -16.07 17.82 -15.46
N GLY A 275 -15.29 17.09 -16.27
CA GLY A 275 -13.86 17.32 -16.48
C GLY A 275 -13.00 17.12 -15.24
N ALA A 276 -13.51 16.50 -14.16
CA ALA A 276 -12.72 16.25 -12.96
C ALA A 276 -11.66 15.17 -13.19
N GLU A 277 -10.52 15.32 -12.50
CA GLU A 277 -9.43 14.33 -12.47
C GLU A 277 -9.69 13.35 -11.32
N LEU A 278 -10.21 12.16 -11.67
CA LEU A 278 -10.71 11.14 -10.73
C LEU A 278 -10.09 9.76 -11.03
N ASP A 279 -8.88 9.76 -11.62
CA ASP A 279 -8.11 8.55 -11.89
C ASP A 279 -7.86 7.75 -10.61
N ASN A 280 -8.04 6.43 -10.70
CA ASN A 280 -7.84 5.47 -9.61
C ASN A 280 -8.72 5.70 -8.36
N VAL A 281 -9.71 6.59 -8.42
CA VAL A 281 -10.62 6.83 -7.30
C VAL A 281 -11.56 5.64 -7.10
N ASP A 282 -11.78 5.28 -5.84
CA ASP A 282 -12.68 4.21 -5.43
C ASP A 282 -14.07 4.75 -5.07
N PHE A 283 -14.99 4.61 -6.01
CA PHE A 283 -16.43 4.89 -5.89
C PHE A 283 -17.25 3.62 -5.62
N SER A 284 -16.62 2.50 -5.26
CA SER A 284 -17.33 1.23 -5.07
C SER A 284 -18.43 1.36 -4.03
N GLY A 285 -19.64 0.92 -4.38
CA GLY A 285 -20.83 1.02 -3.53
C GLY A 285 -21.43 2.43 -3.36
N ILE A 286 -20.84 3.47 -3.92
CA ILE A 286 -21.39 4.84 -3.85
C ILE A 286 -22.58 4.97 -4.80
N ASN A 287 -23.64 5.65 -4.34
CA ASN A 287 -24.76 6.01 -5.20
C ASN A 287 -24.50 7.35 -5.87
N LEU A 288 -24.08 7.29 -7.13
CA LEU A 288 -23.83 8.39 -8.07
C LEU A 288 -24.97 8.53 -9.11
N SER A 289 -26.16 8.00 -8.82
CA SER A 289 -27.27 8.02 -9.78
C SER A 289 -27.64 9.45 -10.13
N GLY A 290 -27.73 9.75 -11.43
CA GLY A 290 -28.02 11.08 -11.95
C GLY A 290 -26.88 12.08 -11.84
N ALA A 291 -25.69 11.70 -11.35
CA ALA A 291 -24.51 12.56 -11.35
C ALA A 291 -24.06 12.94 -12.77
N SER A 292 -23.38 14.07 -12.90
CA SER A 292 -22.71 14.50 -14.13
C SER A 292 -21.20 14.33 -13.94
N MET A 293 -20.55 13.64 -14.88
CA MET A 293 -19.11 13.37 -14.93
C MET A 293 -18.60 13.56 -16.37
N ILE A 294 -19.20 14.46 -17.14
CA ILE A 294 -18.95 14.60 -18.58
C ILE A 294 -17.47 14.92 -18.80
N GLY A 295 -16.79 14.12 -19.63
CA GLY A 295 -15.37 14.31 -19.95
C GLY A 295 -14.40 14.16 -18.78
N ALA A 296 -14.82 13.62 -17.64
CA ALA A 296 -13.93 13.36 -16.50
C ALA A 296 -12.87 12.28 -16.83
N SER A 297 -11.69 12.40 -16.23
CA SER A 297 -10.68 11.34 -16.24
C SER A 297 -10.95 10.36 -15.11
N LEU A 298 -11.12 9.09 -15.45
CA LEU A 298 -11.54 7.99 -14.57
C LEU A 298 -10.68 6.75 -14.84
N THR A 299 -9.43 6.93 -15.28
CA THR A 299 -8.52 5.83 -15.60
C THR A 299 -8.29 4.99 -14.36
N GLY A 300 -8.56 3.69 -14.43
CA GLY A 300 -8.41 2.77 -13.30
C GLY A 300 -9.41 2.99 -12.16
N ALA A 301 -10.35 3.94 -12.28
CA ALA A 301 -11.36 4.20 -11.26
C ALA A 301 -12.23 2.96 -10.99
N ARG A 302 -12.70 2.83 -9.75
CA ARG A 302 -13.47 1.67 -9.29
C ARG A 302 -14.90 2.09 -8.97
N PHE A 303 -15.85 1.36 -9.51
CA PHE A 303 -17.28 1.55 -9.44
C PHE A 303 -17.98 0.24 -9.05
N MET A 304 -17.27 -0.70 -8.42
CA MET A 304 -17.79 -2.05 -8.17
C MET A 304 -19.04 -1.97 -7.30
N GLY A 305 -20.16 -2.53 -7.77
CA GLY A 305 -21.45 -2.49 -7.07
C GLY A 305 -21.99 -1.07 -6.80
N SER A 306 -21.48 -0.05 -7.48
CA SER A 306 -21.99 1.33 -7.37
C SER A 306 -23.31 1.49 -8.14
N ALA A 307 -24.06 2.54 -7.82
CA ALA A 307 -25.25 2.92 -8.58
C ALA A 307 -24.98 4.20 -9.38
N LEU A 308 -25.04 4.10 -10.70
CA LEU A 308 -24.82 5.16 -11.70
C LEU A 308 -26.06 5.32 -12.59
N ASN A 309 -27.23 4.90 -12.10
CA ASN A 309 -28.48 4.96 -12.85
C ASN A 309 -28.73 6.40 -13.34
N MET A 310 -29.00 6.57 -14.64
CA MET A 310 -29.24 7.87 -15.27
C MET A 310 -28.10 8.91 -15.11
N ALA A 311 -26.88 8.49 -14.75
CA ALA A 311 -25.73 9.37 -14.71
C ALA A 311 -25.23 9.73 -16.12
N ASP A 312 -24.55 10.87 -16.27
CA ASP A 312 -23.94 11.29 -17.52
C ASP A 312 -22.41 11.23 -17.43
N LEU A 313 -21.84 10.23 -18.07
CA LEU A 313 -20.42 9.94 -18.20
C LEU A 313 -19.99 10.05 -19.69
N SER A 314 -20.69 10.84 -20.49
CA SER A 314 -20.32 11.02 -21.90
C SER A 314 -18.90 11.59 -22.05
N GLY A 315 -18.15 11.04 -23.00
CA GLY A 315 -16.77 11.44 -23.30
C GLY A 315 -15.76 11.17 -22.18
N THR A 316 -16.10 10.42 -21.13
CA THR A 316 -15.17 10.09 -20.05
C THR A 316 -14.07 9.12 -20.50
N ASN A 317 -12.94 9.15 -19.80
CA ASN A 317 -11.90 8.13 -19.94
C ASN A 317 -11.93 7.18 -18.74
N ILE A 318 -12.51 5.99 -18.91
CA ILE A 318 -12.60 4.91 -17.91
C ILE A 318 -11.66 3.76 -18.29
N TYR A 319 -10.53 4.06 -18.93
CA TYR A 319 -9.51 3.07 -19.31
C TYR A 319 -9.14 2.19 -18.12
N LYS A 320 -9.20 0.86 -18.27
CA LYS A 320 -8.96 -0.14 -17.20
C LYS A 320 -9.83 -0.02 -15.94
N GLY A 321 -10.90 0.78 -15.97
CA GLY A 321 -11.80 0.94 -14.82
C GLY A 321 -12.52 -0.36 -14.44
N LYS A 322 -13.00 -0.41 -13.19
CA LYS A 322 -13.67 -1.57 -12.59
C LYS A 322 -15.14 -1.25 -12.30
N LEU A 323 -16.05 -1.65 -13.17
CA LEU A 323 -17.49 -1.43 -13.06
C LEU A 323 -18.28 -2.73 -12.80
N ASP A 324 -17.61 -3.76 -12.29
CA ASP A 324 -18.23 -5.06 -12.04
C ASP A 324 -19.45 -4.90 -11.11
N LYS A 325 -20.59 -5.48 -11.50
CA LYS A 325 -21.87 -5.45 -10.77
C LYS A 325 -22.45 -4.05 -10.53
N ALA A 326 -21.98 -3.02 -11.23
CA ALA A 326 -22.55 -1.69 -11.13
C ALA A 326 -23.98 -1.64 -11.72
N GLU A 327 -24.86 -0.87 -11.10
CA GLU A 327 -26.19 -0.55 -11.60
C GLU A 327 -26.12 0.74 -12.43
N MET A 328 -26.33 0.64 -13.74
CA MET A 328 -26.09 1.73 -14.70
C MET A 328 -27.27 1.88 -15.67
N THR A 329 -28.50 1.64 -15.20
CA THR A 329 -29.68 1.70 -16.06
C THR A 329 -29.89 3.12 -16.58
N GLY A 330 -30.12 3.26 -17.88
CA GLY A 330 -30.30 4.57 -18.53
C GLY A 330 -29.10 5.51 -18.48
N ILE A 331 -27.90 5.02 -18.14
CA ILE A 331 -26.66 5.82 -18.12
C ILE A 331 -26.33 6.38 -19.51
N ASN A 332 -25.65 7.53 -19.56
CA ASN A 332 -25.03 8.04 -20.78
C ASN A 332 -23.50 7.85 -20.73
N LEU A 333 -22.97 6.99 -21.59
CA LEU A 333 -21.55 6.69 -21.80
C LEU A 333 -21.15 6.98 -23.26
N SER A 334 -21.89 7.84 -23.96
CA SER A 334 -21.60 8.11 -25.37
C SER A 334 -20.18 8.65 -25.56
N GLY A 335 -19.45 8.09 -26.51
CA GLY A 335 -18.07 8.45 -26.80
C GLY A 335 -17.07 8.20 -25.67
N ALA A 336 -17.44 7.52 -24.58
CA ALA A 336 -16.53 7.22 -23.49
C ALA A 336 -15.50 6.14 -23.90
N ASP A 337 -14.29 6.20 -23.33
CA ASP A 337 -13.27 5.16 -23.47
C ASP A 337 -13.33 4.19 -22.29
N LEU A 338 -13.74 2.95 -22.55
CA LEU A 338 -13.77 1.83 -21.62
C LEU A 338 -12.80 0.71 -22.05
N THR A 339 -11.73 1.07 -22.77
CA THR A 339 -10.74 0.09 -23.22
C THR A 339 -10.14 -0.65 -22.01
N ASP A 340 -10.03 -1.97 -22.12
CA ASP A 340 -9.54 -2.86 -21.05
C ASP A 340 -10.33 -2.77 -19.71
N ALA A 341 -11.49 -2.12 -19.67
CA ALA A 341 -12.33 -2.03 -18.48
C ALA A 341 -13.03 -3.36 -18.15
N SER A 342 -13.42 -3.54 -16.88
CA SER A 342 -14.21 -4.69 -16.43
C SER A 342 -15.63 -4.25 -16.10
N LEU A 343 -16.64 -4.89 -16.69
CA LEU A 343 -18.07 -4.62 -16.53
C LEU A 343 -18.86 -5.90 -16.23
N GLN A 344 -18.23 -6.87 -15.58
CA GLN A 344 -18.81 -8.19 -15.36
C GLN A 344 -20.08 -8.08 -14.54
N GLU A 345 -21.15 -8.73 -14.99
CA GLU A 345 -22.45 -8.74 -14.32
C GLU A 345 -23.06 -7.34 -14.09
N ALA A 346 -22.55 -6.29 -14.74
CA ALA A 346 -23.11 -4.95 -14.62
C ALA A 346 -24.46 -4.84 -15.37
N ASP A 347 -25.35 -3.98 -14.88
CA ASP A 347 -26.64 -3.70 -15.52
C ASP A 347 -26.60 -2.35 -16.23
N ILE A 348 -26.51 -2.38 -17.55
CA ILE A 348 -26.49 -1.22 -18.45
C ILE A 348 -27.74 -1.26 -19.35
N SER A 349 -28.86 -1.72 -18.81
CA SER A 349 -30.12 -1.79 -19.55
C SER A 349 -30.84 -0.45 -19.64
N ALA A 350 -31.85 -0.39 -20.51
CA ALA A 350 -32.78 0.74 -20.54
C ALA A 350 -33.52 0.86 -19.19
N ALA A 351 -33.56 2.06 -18.62
CA ALA A 351 -34.30 2.35 -17.40
C ALA A 351 -35.80 2.40 -17.68
N ASP A 352 -36.61 1.69 -16.88
CA ASP A 352 -38.07 1.76 -16.98
C ASP A 352 -38.59 3.12 -16.51
N ILE A 353 -39.38 3.78 -17.36
CA ILE A 353 -39.98 5.07 -17.02
C ILE A 353 -41.25 4.80 -16.22
N LYS A 354 -41.23 5.19 -14.94
CA LYS A 354 -42.35 5.03 -14.02
C LYS A 354 -43.26 6.25 -14.00
N ASP A 355 -44.54 6.03 -13.71
CA ASP A 355 -45.49 7.11 -13.42
C ASP A 355 -45.31 7.65 -11.99
N ARG A 356 -46.18 8.60 -11.58
CA ARG A 356 -46.13 9.22 -10.25
C ARG A 356 -46.39 8.24 -9.10
N ASP A 357 -47.02 7.11 -9.39
CA ASP A 357 -47.41 6.08 -8.44
C ASP A 357 -46.37 4.93 -8.41
N GLY A 358 -45.32 5.03 -9.23
CA GLY A 358 -44.24 4.05 -9.32
C GLY A 358 -44.50 2.88 -10.27
N ASN A 359 -45.58 2.92 -11.05
CA ASN A 359 -45.90 1.86 -12.02
C ASN A 359 -45.17 2.08 -13.34
N SER A 360 -44.76 0.99 -14.00
CA SER A 360 -44.16 1.03 -15.34
C SER A 360 -45.10 1.66 -16.36
N THR A 361 -44.61 2.63 -17.12
CA THR A 361 -45.41 3.27 -18.20
C THR A 361 -45.33 2.49 -19.52
N GLY A 362 -44.53 1.42 -19.58
CA GLY A 362 -44.20 0.70 -20.81
C GLY A 362 -43.23 1.44 -21.72
N ARG A 363 -42.78 2.65 -21.34
CA ARG A 363 -41.68 3.38 -21.99
C ARG A 363 -40.39 3.12 -21.24
N ALA A 364 -39.29 3.05 -21.96
CA ALA A 364 -37.96 2.91 -21.38
C ALA A 364 -37.04 4.04 -21.87
N TRP A 365 -36.11 4.45 -21.02
CA TRP A 365 -35.03 5.36 -21.35
C TRP A 365 -33.76 4.54 -21.62
N PRO A 366 -33.26 4.48 -22.86
CA PRO A 366 -32.12 3.63 -23.20
C PRO A 366 -30.86 4.09 -22.48
N ALA A 367 -30.05 3.14 -22.00
CA ALA A 367 -28.65 3.42 -21.72
C ALA A 367 -27.94 3.71 -23.04
N ASN A 368 -27.11 4.75 -23.08
CA ASN A 368 -26.50 5.25 -24.30
C ASN A 368 -24.99 5.02 -24.29
N LEU A 369 -24.50 4.11 -25.12
CA LEU A 369 -23.08 3.80 -25.33
C LEU A 369 -22.68 4.06 -26.79
N SER A 370 -23.41 4.94 -27.49
CA SER A 370 -23.11 5.25 -28.88
C SER A 370 -21.67 5.77 -29.00
N GLU A 371 -20.92 5.27 -29.98
CA GLU A 371 -19.53 5.67 -30.24
C GLU A 371 -18.54 5.36 -29.10
N ALA A 372 -18.97 4.67 -28.03
CA ALA A 372 -18.08 4.29 -26.94
C ALA A 372 -17.04 3.26 -27.38
N ASN A 373 -15.84 3.33 -26.79
CA ASN A 373 -14.76 2.40 -27.05
C ASN A 373 -14.67 1.34 -25.95
N LEU A 374 -15.18 0.14 -26.18
CA LEU A 374 -15.15 -1.01 -25.28
C LEU A 374 -14.11 -2.05 -25.71
N SER A 375 -13.07 -1.67 -26.46
CA SER A 375 -12.11 -2.64 -26.98
C SER A 375 -11.38 -3.39 -25.87
N ARG A 376 -11.25 -4.71 -26.02
CA ARG A 376 -10.64 -5.63 -25.04
C ARG A 376 -11.24 -5.59 -23.62
N SER A 377 -12.38 -4.94 -23.43
CA SER A 377 -13.08 -4.92 -22.16
C SER A 377 -13.69 -6.28 -21.82
N ASN A 378 -13.95 -6.52 -20.54
CA ASN A 378 -14.63 -7.71 -20.05
C ASN A 378 -16.09 -7.41 -19.70
N LEU A 379 -17.01 -7.86 -20.56
CA LEU A 379 -18.46 -7.75 -20.42
C LEU A 379 -19.12 -9.11 -20.11
N THR A 380 -18.43 -9.99 -19.40
CA THR A 380 -19.00 -11.31 -19.07
C THR A 380 -20.29 -11.13 -18.27
N ALA A 381 -21.38 -11.75 -18.74
CA ALA A 381 -22.71 -11.69 -18.13
C ALA A 381 -23.28 -10.27 -17.92
N THR A 382 -22.78 -9.26 -18.63
CA THR A 382 -23.32 -7.88 -18.58
C THR A 382 -24.72 -7.84 -19.20
N ILE A 383 -25.63 -7.07 -18.60
CA ILE A 383 -27.00 -6.85 -19.09
C ILE A 383 -27.03 -5.54 -19.89
N LEU A 384 -27.34 -5.61 -21.17
CA LEU A 384 -27.33 -4.50 -22.14
C LEU A 384 -28.71 -4.33 -22.82
N ARG A 385 -29.77 -4.82 -22.17
CA ARG A 385 -31.11 -4.91 -22.77
C ARG A 385 -31.65 -3.53 -23.14
N GLY A 386 -31.98 -3.32 -24.42
CA GLY A 386 -32.51 -2.05 -24.90
C GLY A 386 -31.50 -0.89 -24.94
N ALA A 387 -30.20 -1.16 -24.76
CA ALA A 387 -29.17 -0.14 -24.83
C ALA A 387 -28.91 0.34 -26.27
N ASN A 388 -28.49 1.58 -26.43
CA ASN A 388 -27.96 2.09 -27.70
C ASN A 388 -26.45 1.87 -27.75
N LEU A 389 -26.00 0.94 -28.60
CA LEU A 389 -24.59 0.58 -28.83
C LEU A 389 -24.14 1.00 -30.24
N SER A 390 -24.86 1.90 -30.91
CA SER A 390 -24.56 2.28 -32.29
C SER A 390 -23.14 2.85 -32.43
N ASN A 391 -22.41 2.42 -33.47
CA ASN A 391 -21.03 2.85 -33.77
C ASN A 391 -19.98 2.58 -32.67
N SER A 392 -20.32 1.78 -31.65
CA SER A 392 -19.39 1.42 -30.58
C SER A 392 -18.30 0.44 -31.03
N ASN A 393 -17.23 0.33 -30.25
CA ASN A 393 -16.11 -0.57 -30.52
C ASN A 393 -16.00 -1.69 -29.48
N PHE A 394 -16.32 -2.92 -29.85
CA PHE A 394 -16.15 -4.13 -29.05
C PHE A 394 -14.99 -5.01 -29.53
N ASN A 395 -14.04 -4.47 -30.30
CA ASN A 395 -12.95 -5.30 -30.84
C ASN A 395 -12.14 -5.96 -29.71
N GLY A 396 -12.03 -7.29 -29.77
CA GLY A 396 -11.38 -8.10 -28.73
C GLY A 396 -12.10 -8.18 -27.39
N ALA A 397 -13.30 -7.61 -27.25
CA ALA A 397 -14.05 -7.61 -25.99
C ALA A 397 -14.59 -9.01 -25.65
N ASN A 398 -14.73 -9.32 -24.36
CA ASN A 398 -15.34 -10.56 -23.90
C ASN A 398 -16.80 -10.34 -23.50
N LEU A 399 -17.74 -10.75 -24.34
CA LEU A 399 -19.20 -10.65 -24.14
C LEU A 399 -19.83 -11.99 -23.74
N ARG A 400 -19.05 -12.93 -23.18
CA ARG A 400 -19.56 -14.26 -22.83
C ARG A 400 -20.79 -14.15 -21.92
N GLY A 401 -21.92 -14.73 -22.32
CA GLY A 401 -23.16 -14.72 -21.54
C GLY A 401 -23.85 -13.35 -21.42
N ALA A 402 -23.40 -12.31 -22.12
CA ALA A 402 -24.02 -10.98 -22.07
C ALA A 402 -25.44 -10.99 -22.68
N ASP A 403 -26.33 -10.15 -22.16
CA ASP A 403 -27.71 -10.01 -22.67
C ASP A 403 -27.90 -8.70 -23.43
N LEU A 404 -27.81 -8.75 -24.76
CA LEU A 404 -27.99 -7.62 -25.67
C LEU A 404 -29.40 -7.58 -26.27
N SER A 405 -30.39 -8.25 -25.67
CA SER A 405 -31.75 -8.32 -26.23
C SER A 405 -32.33 -6.91 -26.45
N ASN A 406 -32.83 -6.64 -27.65
CA ASN A 406 -33.39 -5.35 -28.08
C ASN A 406 -32.39 -4.16 -28.08
N ALA A 407 -31.08 -4.40 -27.96
CA ALA A 407 -30.09 -3.33 -28.09
C ALA A 407 -29.93 -2.91 -29.57
N SER A 408 -29.63 -1.63 -29.82
CA SER A 408 -29.25 -1.16 -31.15
C SER A 408 -27.74 -1.29 -31.33
N ILE A 409 -27.29 -2.04 -32.33
CA ILE A 409 -25.86 -2.32 -32.60
C ILE A 409 -25.43 -1.82 -33.98
N ASP A 410 -26.16 -0.86 -34.55
CA ASP A 410 -25.90 -0.36 -35.90
C ASP A 410 -24.50 0.24 -36.00
N GLY A 411 -23.66 -0.29 -36.89
CA GLY A 411 -22.27 0.14 -37.04
C GLY A 411 -21.31 -0.29 -35.93
N ALA A 412 -21.75 -1.11 -34.96
CA ALA A 412 -20.87 -1.62 -33.91
C ALA A 412 -19.79 -2.56 -34.48
N ARG A 413 -18.56 -2.44 -33.97
CA ARG A 413 -17.40 -3.24 -34.40
C ARG A 413 -17.13 -4.37 -33.41
N LEU A 414 -17.14 -5.62 -33.85
CA LEU A 414 -17.00 -6.80 -32.98
C LEU A 414 -15.84 -7.74 -33.41
N GLN A 415 -14.83 -7.22 -34.11
CA GLN A 415 -13.71 -8.05 -34.58
C GLN A 415 -12.96 -8.69 -33.40
N GLY A 416 -12.91 -10.02 -33.37
CA GLY A 416 -12.25 -10.77 -32.29
C GLY A 416 -12.99 -10.77 -30.95
N ALA A 417 -14.24 -10.28 -30.90
CA ALA A 417 -15.04 -10.34 -29.69
C ALA A 417 -15.46 -11.78 -29.36
N ILE A 418 -15.48 -12.14 -28.07
CA ILE A 418 -15.95 -13.44 -27.58
C ILE A 418 -17.43 -13.32 -27.26
N ILE A 419 -18.30 -13.95 -28.04
CA ILE A 419 -19.78 -13.83 -27.89
C ILE A 419 -20.47 -15.15 -27.49
N THR A 420 -19.71 -16.10 -26.95
CA THR A 420 -20.25 -17.40 -26.51
C THR A 420 -21.37 -17.21 -25.50
N GLU A 421 -22.52 -17.84 -25.71
CA GLU A 421 -23.71 -17.74 -24.83
C GLU A 421 -24.33 -16.34 -24.72
N ALA A 422 -23.88 -15.36 -25.52
CA ALA A 422 -24.50 -14.03 -25.55
C ALA A 422 -25.88 -14.07 -26.22
N LYS A 423 -26.85 -13.33 -25.68
CA LYS A 423 -28.14 -13.09 -26.34
C LYS A 423 -28.02 -11.84 -27.21
N LEU A 424 -27.97 -12.02 -28.53
CA LEU A 424 -27.82 -10.92 -29.48
C LEU A 424 -29.17 -10.21 -29.73
N PRO A 425 -29.17 -8.97 -30.25
CA PRO A 425 -30.39 -8.31 -30.69
C PRO A 425 -31.13 -9.14 -31.75
N ASN A 426 -32.47 -9.08 -31.71
CA ASN A 426 -33.34 -9.76 -32.68
C ASN A 426 -33.34 -9.05 -34.04
#